data_AF-A0A9N7MMR6-F1
#
_entry.id   AF-A0A9N7MMR6-F1
#
_cell.length_a   1.000
_cell.length_b   1.000
_cell.length_c   1.000
_cell.angle_alpha   90.00
_cell.angle_beta   90.00
_cell.angle_gamma   90.00
#
_symmetry.space_group_name_H-M   'P 1'
#
loop_
_entity.id
_entity.type
_entity.pdbx_description
1 polymer ?
#
loop_
_entity_poly.entity_id
_entity_poly.type
_entity_poly.pdbx_seq_one_letter_code
_entity_poly.pdbx_strand_id
1 'polypeptide(L)'
;MAEENFLEPGIDHIKIHMDVNLDAPGVRHCLVDRMKSRSRQVRHMLHKHYKKYATLQEAKNNKPPFCASKENWDELCDYFASAKFKHQSSINSMNRQMLRTPHISGRTPFSTLQHEIAQKNAANGDANGDANGDAGDIIEFYKLTHSNDKHG
;
A
#
# COMPACT_ATOMS: atom_id res chain seq x y z
N MET A 1 2.46 -9.30 24.03
CA MET A 1 3.69 -8.50 24.27
C MET A 1 4.93 -9.17 23.65
N ALA A 2 4.86 -9.68 22.41
CA ALA A 2 6.00 -10.37 21.76
C ALA A 2 6.30 -9.88 20.32
N GLU A 3 5.41 -9.10 19.71
CA GLU A 3 5.59 -8.59 18.34
C GLU A 3 6.35 -7.25 18.26
N GLU A 4 6.55 -6.55 19.38
CA GLU A 4 7.16 -5.21 19.38
C GLU A 4 8.68 -5.25 19.19
N ASN A 5 9.34 -6.37 19.51
CA ASN A 5 10.80 -6.48 19.55
C ASN A 5 11.46 -6.86 18.21
N PHE A 6 10.70 -7.24 17.18
CA PHE A 6 11.28 -7.67 15.90
C PHE A 6 11.68 -6.49 14.99
N LEU A 7 11.11 -5.31 15.24
CA LEU A 7 11.35 -4.09 14.44
C LEU A 7 12.44 -3.19 15.03
N GLU A 8 12.83 -3.41 16.28
CA GLU A 8 13.84 -2.61 17.00
C GLU A 8 15.18 -2.51 16.25
N PRO A 9 15.75 -3.59 15.66
CA PRO A 9 16.98 -3.47 14.88
C PRO A 9 16.85 -2.56 13.65
N GLY A 10 15.65 -2.49 13.06
CA GLY A 10 15.36 -1.59 11.94
C GLY A 10 15.17 -0.14 12.39
N ILE A 11 14.59 0.08 13.57
CA ILE A 11 14.42 1.41 14.18
C ILE A 11 15.80 1.98 14.56
N ASP A 12 16.67 1.15 15.15
CA ASP A 12 18.05 1.53 15.49
C ASP A 12 18.86 1.91 14.24
N HIS A 13 18.72 1.15 13.15
CA HIS A 13 19.39 1.47 11.89
C HIS A 13 18.93 2.82 11.31
N ILE A 14 17.63 3.14 11.40
CA ILE A 14 17.10 4.44 10.97
C ILE A 14 17.63 5.57 11.87
N LYS A 15 17.72 5.34 13.19
CA LYS A 15 18.29 6.32 14.14
C LYS A 15 19.75 6.67 13.84
N ILE A 16 20.52 5.68 13.37
CA ILE A 16 21.95 5.85 13.04
C ILE A 16 22.15 6.59 11.71
N HIS A 17 21.28 6.34 10.73
CA HIS A 17 21.48 6.84 9.36
C HIS A 17 20.58 8.02 8.98
N MET A 18 19.54 8.32 9.77
CA MET A 18 18.62 9.43 9.55
C MET A 18 18.48 10.24 10.84
N ASP A 19 18.56 11.56 10.72
CA ASP A 19 18.38 12.50 11.83
C ASP A 19 16.89 12.59 12.21
N VAL A 20 16.39 11.54 12.87
CA VAL A 20 14.99 11.38 13.25
C VAL A 20 14.87 11.38 14.77
N ASN A 21 14.15 12.38 15.31
CA ASN A 21 13.84 12.46 16.72
C ASN A 21 12.74 11.43 17.10
N LEU A 22 13.16 10.27 17.61
CA LEU A 22 12.26 9.19 18.04
C LEU A 22 11.46 9.51 19.31
N ASP A 23 11.93 10.46 20.11
CA ASP A 23 11.30 10.86 21.38
C ASP A 23 10.12 11.81 21.16
N ALA A 24 9.97 12.35 19.95
CA ALA A 24 8.82 13.15 19.58
C ALA A 24 7.52 12.30 19.55
N PRO A 25 6.42 12.79 20.15
CA PRO A 25 5.16 12.05 20.20
C PRO A 25 4.70 11.60 18.81
N GLY A 26 4.41 10.30 18.68
CA GLY A 26 3.89 9.72 17.44
C GLY A 26 4.93 9.38 16.36
N VAL A 27 6.18 9.85 16.46
CA VAL A 27 7.21 9.55 15.44
C VAL A 27 7.52 8.05 15.38
N ARG A 28 7.69 7.41 16.54
CA ARG A 28 7.89 5.94 16.60
C ARG A 28 6.73 5.18 15.94
N HIS A 29 5.49 5.61 16.18
CA HIS A 29 4.30 4.99 15.60
C HIS A 29 4.29 5.11 14.06
N CYS A 30 4.53 6.32 13.56
CA CYS A 30 4.62 6.59 12.12
C CYS A 30 5.71 5.75 11.44
N LEU A 31 6.87 5.59 12.07
CA LEU A 31 7.95 4.75 11.55
C LEU A 31 7.56 3.28 11.48
N VAL A 32 6.96 2.75 12.55
CA VAL A 32 6.46 1.37 12.57
C VAL A 32 5.44 1.14 11.47
N ASP A 33 4.50 2.06 11.28
CA ASP A 33 3.49 1.96 10.22
C ASP A 33 4.08 2.06 8.82
N ARG A 34 5.07 2.94 8.62
CA ARG A 34 5.82 3.06 7.38
C ARG A 34 6.55 1.76 7.04
N MET A 35 7.22 1.15 8.01
CA MET A 35 7.92 -0.13 7.86
C MET A 35 6.94 -1.28 7.57
N LYS A 36 5.84 -1.38 8.31
CA LYS A 36 4.78 -2.36 8.05
C LYS A 36 4.20 -2.20 6.64
N SER A 37 3.94 -0.96 6.22
CA SER A 37 3.46 -0.64 4.88
C SER A 37 4.45 -1.08 3.80
N ARG A 38 5.75 -0.77 4.00
CA ARG A 38 6.82 -1.21 3.09
C ARG A 38 6.90 -2.74 3.00
N SER A 39 6.82 -3.44 4.13
CA SER A 39 6.80 -4.92 4.16
C SER A 39 5.62 -5.49 3.38
N ARG A 40 4.42 -4.93 3.52
CA ARG A 40 3.25 -5.34 2.73
C ARG A 40 3.45 -5.08 1.23
N GLN A 41 4.01 -3.93 0.87
CA GLN A 41 4.27 -3.56 -0.52
C GLN A 41 5.30 -4.51 -1.16
N VAL A 42 6.40 -4.81 -0.47
CA VAL A 42 7.42 -5.76 -0.96
C VAL A 42 6.80 -7.14 -1.18
N ARG A 43 6.02 -7.65 -0.22
CA ARG A 43 5.31 -8.94 -0.38
C ARG A 43 4.34 -8.94 -1.57
N HIS A 44 3.61 -7.84 -1.77
CA HIS A 44 2.75 -7.68 -2.95
C HIS A 44 3.55 -7.73 -4.26
N MET A 45 4.68 -7.02 -4.34
CA MET A 45 5.54 -7.00 -5.52
C MET A 45 6.15 -8.38 -5.81
N LEU A 46 6.59 -9.11 -4.78
CA LEU A 46 7.08 -10.47 -4.89
C LEU A 46 6.00 -11.42 -5.43
N HIS A 47 4.79 -11.35 -4.90
CA HIS A 47 3.67 -12.17 -5.39
C HIS A 47 3.26 -11.79 -6.82
N LYS A 48 3.28 -10.49 -7.18
CA LYS A 48 3.03 -10.03 -8.55
C LYS A 48 4.09 -10.58 -9.52
N HIS A 49 5.35 -10.64 -9.10
CA HIS A 49 6.43 -11.24 -9.88
C HIS A 49 6.23 -12.75 -10.03
N TYR A 50 5.93 -13.47 -8.94
CA TYR A 50 5.61 -14.90 -8.94
C TYR A 50 4.53 -15.26 -9.96
N LYS A 51 3.44 -14.47 -10.01
CA LYS A 51 2.31 -14.70 -10.93
C LYS A 51 2.63 -14.60 -12.42
N LYS A 52 3.80 -14.09 -12.81
CA LYS A 52 4.22 -14.02 -14.22
C LYS A 52 4.57 -15.39 -14.80
N TYR A 53 4.89 -16.35 -13.95
CA TYR A 53 5.36 -17.68 -14.36
C TYR A 53 4.23 -18.70 -14.21
N ALA A 54 4.17 -19.64 -15.15
CA ALA A 54 3.11 -20.66 -15.16
C ALA A 54 3.39 -21.80 -14.18
N THR A 55 4.67 -22.10 -13.94
CA THR A 55 5.10 -23.23 -13.11
C THR A 55 5.90 -22.76 -11.89
N LEU A 56 5.83 -23.55 -10.81
CA LEU A 56 6.59 -23.28 -9.58
C LEU A 56 8.11 -23.32 -9.83
N GLN A 57 8.57 -24.27 -10.64
CA GLN A 57 10.00 -24.41 -10.95
C GLN A 57 10.53 -23.21 -11.73
N GLU A 58 9.77 -22.75 -12.73
CA GLU A 58 10.11 -21.55 -13.48
C GLU A 58 10.11 -20.31 -12.58
N ALA A 59 9.11 -20.17 -11.69
CA ALA A 59 9.08 -19.07 -10.73
C ALA A 59 10.29 -19.08 -9.79
N LYS A 60 10.66 -20.25 -9.24
CA LYS A 60 11.84 -20.41 -8.39
C LYS A 60 13.10 -19.99 -9.13
N ASN A 61 13.31 -20.47 -10.36
CA ASN A 61 14.48 -20.13 -11.17
C ASN A 61 14.62 -18.62 -11.43
N ASN A 62 13.50 -17.89 -11.50
CA ASN A 62 13.47 -16.47 -11.80
C ASN A 62 13.33 -15.57 -10.55
N LYS A 63 14.38 -15.51 -9.72
CA LYS A 63 14.44 -14.60 -8.56
C LYS A 63 14.40 -13.12 -9.01
N PRO A 64 13.55 -12.27 -8.40
CA PRO A 64 13.60 -10.83 -8.66
C PRO A 64 14.82 -10.16 -7.97
N PRO A 65 15.39 -9.10 -8.57
CA PRO A 65 16.62 -8.47 -8.08
C PRO A 65 16.49 -7.83 -6.69
N PHE A 66 15.28 -7.41 -6.33
CA PHE A 66 14.98 -6.78 -5.03
C PHE A 66 14.69 -7.79 -3.91
N CYS A 67 14.70 -9.09 -4.19
CA CYS A 67 14.61 -10.11 -3.15
C CYS A 67 16.00 -10.33 -2.53
N ALA A 68 16.08 -10.41 -1.21
CA ALA A 68 17.36 -10.49 -0.48
C ALA A 68 18.19 -11.72 -0.88
N SER A 69 17.65 -12.92 -0.74
CA SER A 69 18.35 -14.18 -1.01
C SER A 69 17.54 -15.09 -1.94
N LYS A 70 18.19 -16.14 -2.45
CA LYS A 70 17.53 -17.13 -3.32
C LYS A 70 16.69 -18.09 -2.49
N GLU A 71 17.20 -18.47 -1.34
CA GLU A 71 16.56 -19.34 -0.36
C GLU A 71 15.23 -18.74 0.09
N ASN A 72 15.23 -17.45 0.46
CA ASN A 72 14.01 -16.73 0.84
C ASN A 72 13.02 -16.63 -0.33
N TRP A 73 13.50 -16.53 -1.58
CA TRP A 73 12.63 -16.55 -2.75
C TRP A 73 11.98 -17.92 -2.98
N ASP A 74 12.74 -18.99 -2.79
CA ASP A 74 12.24 -20.36 -2.95
C ASP A 74 11.19 -20.71 -1.89
N GLU A 75 11.42 -20.32 -0.63
CA GLU A 75 10.43 -20.43 0.45
C GLU A 75 9.14 -19.65 0.16
N LEU A 76 9.28 -18.43 -0.37
CA LEU A 76 8.13 -17.61 -0.77
C LEU A 76 7.37 -18.21 -1.94
N CYS A 77 8.06 -18.78 -2.92
CA CYS A 77 7.44 -19.50 -4.02
C CYS A 77 6.62 -20.69 -3.52
N ASP A 78 7.16 -21.49 -2.59
CA ASP A 78 6.44 -22.61 -1.96
C ASP A 78 5.24 -22.12 -1.16
N TYR A 79 5.40 -21.02 -0.41
CA TYR A 79 4.30 -20.38 0.31
C TYR A 79 3.19 -19.91 -0.63
N PHE A 80 3.50 -19.26 -1.76
CA PHE A 80 2.50 -18.82 -2.74
C PHE A 80 1.85 -19.99 -3.48
N ALA A 81 2.58 -21.08 -3.70
CA ALA A 81 2.05 -22.29 -4.30
C ALA A 81 1.12 -23.07 -3.34
N SER A 82 1.28 -22.88 -2.03
CA SER A 82 0.54 -23.60 -1.00
C SER A 82 -0.98 -23.43 -1.13
N ALA A 83 -1.71 -24.52 -0.84
CA ALA A 83 -3.17 -24.52 -0.86
C ALA A 83 -3.76 -23.50 0.12
N LYS A 84 -3.14 -23.37 1.30
CA LYS A 84 -3.56 -22.42 2.34
C LYS A 84 -3.54 -20.98 1.83
N PHE A 85 -2.44 -20.57 1.19
CA PHE A 85 -2.34 -19.22 0.65
C PHE A 85 -3.34 -18.97 -0.47
N LYS A 86 -3.46 -19.90 -1.43
CA LYS A 86 -4.41 -19.79 -2.55
C LYS A 86 -5.85 -19.66 -2.06
N HIS A 87 -6.23 -20.48 -1.08
CA HIS A 87 -7.56 -20.43 -0.46
C HIS A 87 -7.83 -19.06 0.17
N GLN A 88 -6.92 -18.57 1.02
CA GLN A 88 -7.09 -17.27 1.67
C GLN A 88 -7.09 -16.12 0.65
N SER A 89 -6.25 -16.19 -0.37
CA SER A 89 -6.19 -15.19 -1.44
C SER A 89 -7.49 -15.15 -2.23
N SER A 90 -8.10 -16.30 -2.51
CA SER A 90 -9.39 -16.40 -3.20
C SER A 90 -10.52 -15.76 -2.37
N ILE A 91 -10.62 -16.12 -1.08
CA ILE A 91 -11.60 -15.52 -0.16
C ILE A 91 -11.42 -14.00 -0.09
N ASN A 92 -10.19 -13.52 0.08
CA ASN A 92 -9.91 -12.09 0.16
C ASN A 92 -10.28 -11.35 -1.14
N SER A 93 -10.10 -11.99 -2.30
CA SER A 93 -10.50 -11.45 -3.59
C SER A 93 -12.02 -11.35 -3.71
N MET A 94 -12.76 -12.40 -3.32
CA MET A 94 -14.23 -12.39 -3.31
C MET A 94 -14.77 -11.34 -2.34
N ASN A 95 -14.20 -11.24 -1.14
CA ASN A 95 -14.60 -10.24 -0.16
C ASN A 95 -14.40 -8.81 -0.69
N ARG A 96 -13.30 -8.55 -1.41
CA ARG A 96 -13.07 -7.25 -2.07
C ARG A 96 -14.06 -6.97 -3.19
N GLN A 97 -14.45 -7.99 -3.97
CA GLN A 97 -15.46 -7.86 -5.02
C GLN A 97 -16.87 -7.60 -4.45
N MET A 98 -17.17 -8.18 -3.28
CA MET A 98 -18.43 -7.99 -2.57
C MET A 98 -18.48 -6.72 -1.71
N LEU A 99 -17.37 -5.96 -1.61
CA LEU A 99 -17.33 -4.71 -0.85
C LEU A 99 -18.16 -3.65 -1.59
N ARG A 100 -19.41 -3.47 -1.14
CA ARG A 100 -20.36 -2.50 -1.72
C ARG A 100 -20.17 -1.08 -1.20
N THR A 101 -19.54 -0.92 -0.04
CA THR A 101 -19.41 0.38 0.60
C THR A 101 -18.26 1.15 -0.06
N PRO A 102 -18.54 2.32 -0.66
CA PRO A 102 -17.47 3.17 -1.18
C PRO A 102 -16.65 3.70 0.00
N HIS A 103 -15.37 3.98 -0.24
CA HIS A 103 -14.55 4.68 0.73
C HIS A 103 -15.14 6.08 0.97
N ILE A 104 -15.40 6.46 2.22
CA ILE A 104 -16.08 7.72 2.58
C ILE A 104 -15.14 8.68 3.32
N SER A 105 -15.29 9.98 3.06
CA SER A 105 -14.78 11.07 3.89
C SER A 105 -15.97 11.70 4.62
N GLY A 106 -16.11 11.41 5.92
CA GLY A 106 -17.31 11.83 6.66
C GLY A 106 -18.59 11.28 6.02
N ARG A 107 -19.48 12.16 5.54
CA ARG A 107 -20.77 11.79 4.93
C ARG A 107 -20.70 11.56 3.41
N THR A 108 -19.57 11.82 2.78
CA THR A 108 -19.46 11.83 1.31
C THR A 108 -18.49 10.76 0.80
N PRO A 109 -18.87 9.92 -0.18
CA PRO A 109 -17.95 9.01 -0.86
C PRO A 109 -16.78 9.76 -1.52
N PHE A 110 -15.57 9.20 -1.43
CA PHE A 110 -14.38 9.74 -2.10
C PHE A 110 -14.59 9.86 -3.63
N SER A 111 -15.33 8.94 -4.24
CA SER A 111 -15.65 8.97 -5.67
C SER A 111 -16.50 10.18 -6.06
N THR A 112 -17.42 10.61 -5.18
CA THR A 112 -18.22 11.81 -5.39
C THR A 112 -17.34 13.06 -5.34
N LEU A 113 -16.45 13.14 -4.34
CA LEU A 113 -15.51 14.26 -4.22
C LEU A 113 -14.53 14.34 -5.41
N GLN A 114 -14.04 13.20 -5.90
CA GLN A 114 -13.20 13.15 -7.10
C GLN A 114 -13.94 13.66 -8.34
N HIS A 115 -15.22 13.28 -8.50
CA HIS A 115 -16.04 13.75 -9.60
C HIS A 115 -16.34 15.25 -9.50
N GLU A 116 -16.61 15.77 -8.30
CA GLU A 116 -16.81 17.21 -8.07
C GLU A 116 -15.56 18.03 -8.41
N ILE A 117 -14.37 17.55 -8.02
CA ILE A 117 -13.10 18.19 -8.38
C ILE A 117 -12.89 18.15 -9.89
N ALA A 118 -13.13 17.00 -10.53
CA ALA A 118 -13.04 16.86 -11.98
C ALA A 118 -14.00 17.80 -12.73
N GLN A 119 -15.24 17.96 -12.24
CA GLN A 119 -16.21 18.90 -12.80
C GLN A 119 -15.78 20.36 -12.64
N LYS A 120 -15.25 20.75 -11.48
CA LYS A 120 -14.72 22.10 -11.25
C LYS A 120 -13.55 22.40 -12.18
N ASN A 121 -12.64 21.45 -12.35
CA ASN A 121 -11.48 21.60 -13.24
C ASN A 121 -11.91 21.71 -14.71
N ALA A 122 -12.90 20.92 -15.13
CA ALA A 122 -13.48 21.02 -16.47
C ALA A 122 -14.19 22.38 -16.71
N ALA A 123 -14.84 22.94 -15.68
CA ALA A 123 -15.48 24.25 -15.75
C ALA A 123 -14.47 25.42 -15.78
N ASN A 124 -13.27 25.23 -15.21
CA ASN A 124 -12.21 26.23 -15.15
C ASN A 124 -11.28 26.22 -16.37
N GLY A 125 -11.46 25.30 -17.33
CA GLY A 125 -10.78 25.30 -18.62
C GLY A 125 -9.44 24.58 -18.69
N ASP A 126 -9.02 23.86 -17.66
CA ASP A 126 -7.79 23.04 -17.69
C ASP A 126 -8.08 21.65 -18.30
N ALA A 127 -8.09 21.60 -19.64
CA ALA A 127 -8.25 20.38 -20.41
C ALA A 127 -6.92 19.66 -20.65
N ASN A 128 -6.28 19.15 -19.59
CA ASN A 128 -5.28 18.08 -19.73
C ASN A 128 -5.59 17.02 -18.67
N GLY A 129 -6.29 15.97 -19.10
CA GLY A 129 -6.74 14.88 -18.25
C GLY A 129 -6.95 13.63 -19.08
N ASP A 130 -5.86 13.11 -19.61
CA ASP A 130 -5.75 11.75 -20.13
C ASP A 130 -6.19 10.73 -19.07
N ALA A 131 -6.91 9.70 -19.52
CA ALA A 131 -7.64 8.74 -18.69
C ALA A 131 -6.77 7.85 -17.76
N ASN A 132 -5.50 8.22 -17.56
CA ASN A 132 -4.56 7.56 -16.66
C ASN A 132 -4.06 8.54 -15.58
N GLY A 133 -5.00 9.14 -14.83
CA GLY A 133 -4.78 9.58 -13.45
C GLY A 133 -3.53 10.43 -13.19
N ASP A 134 -3.29 11.46 -14.00
CA ASP A 134 -2.30 12.48 -13.64
C ASP A 134 -2.85 13.35 -12.50
N ALA A 135 -1.92 13.73 -11.64
CA ALA A 135 -2.05 14.23 -10.29
C ALA A 135 -2.51 15.69 -10.22
N GLY A 136 -3.60 16.03 -10.91
CA GLY A 136 -4.04 17.42 -11.09
C GLY A 136 -4.41 18.16 -9.81
N ASP A 137 -4.96 17.46 -8.80
CA ASP A 137 -5.18 18.12 -7.51
C ASP A 137 -5.23 17.17 -6.31
N ILE A 138 -4.19 16.33 -6.17
CA ILE A 138 -4.03 15.46 -5.00
C ILE A 138 -4.02 16.28 -3.71
N ILE A 139 -3.54 17.52 -3.77
CA ILE A 139 -3.46 18.44 -2.62
C ILE A 139 -4.87 18.93 -2.23
N GLU A 140 -5.70 19.40 -3.17
CA GLU A 140 -7.08 19.81 -2.87
C GLU A 140 -7.92 18.62 -2.41
N PHE A 141 -7.79 17.46 -3.06
CA PHE A 141 -8.48 16.24 -2.63
C PHE A 141 -8.08 15.85 -1.21
N TYR A 142 -6.79 15.92 -0.87
CA TYR A 142 -6.30 15.63 0.48
C TYR A 142 -6.85 16.62 1.51
N LYS A 143 -6.82 17.93 1.24
CA LYS A 143 -7.42 18.96 2.11
C LYS A 143 -8.91 18.69 2.34
N LEU A 144 -9.66 18.37 1.28
CA LEU A 144 -11.10 18.12 1.36
C LEU A 144 -11.46 16.85 2.14
N THR A 145 -10.57 15.84 2.11
CA THR A 145 -10.80 14.54 2.75
C THR A 145 -10.19 14.40 4.15
N HIS A 146 -9.23 15.25 4.52
CA HIS A 146 -8.46 15.11 5.76
C HIS A 146 -8.31 16.40 6.60
N SER A 147 -8.77 17.58 6.12
CA SER A 147 -8.90 18.76 7.00
C SER A 147 -10.17 18.67 7.84
N ASN A 148 -10.02 18.83 9.16
CA ASN A 148 -11.11 18.89 10.14
C ASN A 148 -11.87 20.23 10.17
N ASP A 149 -11.67 21.13 9.21
CA ASP A 149 -12.23 22.50 9.21
C ASP A 149 -13.74 22.57 8.94
N LYS A 150 -14.49 21.49 9.19
CA LYS A 150 -15.95 21.43 8.96
C LYS A 150 -16.79 21.18 10.21
N HIS A 151 -16.28 21.51 11.39
CA HIS A 151 -17.09 21.62 12.60
C HIS A 151 -16.96 23.03 13.20
N GLY A 152 -17.63 23.97 12.54
CA GLY A 152 -18.17 25.18 13.18
C GLY A 152 -19.66 24.98 13.43
#